data_AF-A0AAV4YS56-F1
#
_entry.id   AF-A0AAV4YS56-F1
#
_cell.length_a   1.000
_cell.length_b   1.000
_cell.length_c   1.000
_cell.angle_alpha   90.00
_cell.angle_beta   90.00
_cell.angle_gamma   90.00
#
_symmetry.space_group_name_H-M   'P 1'
#
loop_
_entity.id
_entity.type
_entity.pdbx_description
1 polymer ?
#
loop_
_entity_poly.entity_id
_entity_poly.type
_entity_poly.pdbx_seq_one_letter_code
_entity_poly.pdbx_strand_id
1 'polypeptide(L)'
;MSYEEVLGQQVIAISISESPDMPALGLSDGHLRDAMAEIARHLLALGARLVYGGDLRQHGFSELLFELVSRHRRDSAENDYHADVMNFLAWPVHILQPAPSLKSTVDDLEGSAELVCLQLDGTRLPLDERLRLAQQQPTEAEWSDGLTAMRRTMLAVSDARIVLGGRVDKYKGSMPGIAEEALMSLQSGQPLYLMGGFGGCTRDITETIGLVQPWATSHAAWQGRAEFERFSVAALNNGLSVEENQMLAMTPHVDLAVMLILRGLMRVARPTN
;
A
#
# COMPACT_ATOMS: atom_id res chain seq x y z
N MET A 1 -32.29 -7.52 -9.26
CA MET A 1 -31.45 -6.31 -9.20
C MET A 1 -30.07 -6.78 -8.82
N SER A 2 -29.10 -6.77 -9.73
CA SER A 2 -27.71 -7.04 -9.38
C SER A 2 -27.24 -5.92 -8.46
N TYR A 3 -26.81 -6.27 -7.26
CA TYR A 3 -26.17 -5.32 -6.36
C TYR A 3 -24.81 -4.99 -6.98
N GLU A 4 -24.65 -3.78 -7.53
CA GLU A 4 -23.34 -3.28 -7.90
C GLU A 4 -22.66 -2.78 -6.62
N GLU A 5 -21.59 -3.48 -6.22
CA GLU A 5 -20.76 -3.06 -5.11
C GLU A 5 -20.12 -1.70 -5.43
N VAL A 6 -20.18 -0.76 -4.48
CA VAL A 6 -19.84 0.65 -4.70
C VAL A 6 -18.40 0.86 -5.18
N LEU A 7 -17.47 -0.01 -4.77
CA LEU A 7 -16.07 0.00 -5.18
C LEU A 7 -15.69 -1.23 -6.04
N GLY A 8 -16.66 -1.95 -6.60
CA GLY A 8 -16.45 -3.23 -7.30
C GLY A 8 -15.46 -3.20 -8.48
N GLN A 9 -15.19 -2.01 -9.05
CA GLN A 9 -14.23 -1.81 -10.14
C GLN A 9 -12.95 -1.08 -9.71
N GLN A 10 -12.79 -0.77 -8.42
CA GLN A 10 -11.67 0.01 -7.92
C GLN A 10 -10.56 -0.90 -7.40
N VAL A 11 -9.33 -0.62 -7.83
CA VAL A 11 -8.11 -1.27 -7.37
C VAL A 11 -7.35 -0.32 -6.45
N ILE A 12 -7.27 -0.64 -5.16
CA ILE A 12 -6.73 0.27 -4.13
C ILE A 12 -5.40 -0.29 -3.62
N ALA A 13 -4.32 0.48 -3.78
CA ALA A 13 -3.02 0.16 -3.20
C ALA A 13 -2.97 0.59 -1.73
N ILE A 14 -2.46 -0.28 -0.84
CA ILE A 14 -2.17 0.08 0.55
C ILE A 14 -0.65 0.00 0.77
N SER A 15 -0.06 1.10 1.23
CA SER A 15 1.35 1.17 1.60
C SER A 15 1.48 1.39 3.10
N ILE A 16 1.98 0.37 3.80
CA ILE A 16 2.07 0.37 5.26
C ILE A 16 3.42 -0.15 5.74
N SER A 17 3.98 0.52 6.73
CA SER A 17 5.22 0.11 7.39
C SER A 17 5.36 0.79 8.75
N GLU A 18 6.08 0.16 9.66
CA GLU A 18 6.41 0.75 10.97
C GLU A 18 7.10 2.10 10.81
N SER A 19 6.80 3.02 11.74
CA SER A 19 7.51 4.29 11.87
C SER A 19 8.28 4.35 13.19
N PRO A 20 9.41 5.08 13.25
CA PRO A 20 10.12 5.28 14.52
C PRO A 20 9.37 6.20 15.49
N ASP A 21 8.32 6.88 15.05
CA ASP A 21 7.61 7.90 15.84
C ASP A 21 6.42 7.31 16.61
N MET A 22 5.95 6.13 16.21
CA MET A 22 4.81 5.45 16.82
C MET A 22 4.89 5.39 18.36
N PRO A 23 6.01 5.00 19.00
CA PRO A 23 6.11 4.99 20.46
C PRO A 23 5.89 6.36 21.10
N ALA A 24 6.41 7.44 20.49
CA ALA A 24 6.24 8.81 20.98
C ALA A 24 4.79 9.30 20.82
N LEU A 25 4.06 8.75 19.85
CA LEU A 25 2.64 9.00 19.61
C LEU A 25 1.73 8.11 20.47
N GLY A 26 2.29 7.26 21.34
CA GLY A 26 1.53 6.29 22.15
C GLY A 26 0.97 5.12 21.34
N LEU A 27 1.51 4.89 20.14
CA LEU A 27 1.12 3.82 19.23
C LEU A 27 2.10 2.65 19.31
N SER A 28 1.63 1.49 18.87
CA SER A 28 2.37 0.24 18.81
C SER A 28 2.09 -0.47 17.50
N ASP A 29 2.90 -1.47 17.15
CA ASP A 29 2.70 -2.32 15.97
C ASP A 29 1.27 -2.92 15.92
N GLY A 30 0.65 -3.14 17.09
CA GLY A 30 -0.75 -3.56 17.19
C GLY A 30 -1.73 -2.56 16.58
N HIS A 31 -1.55 -1.26 16.86
CA HIS A 31 -2.39 -0.21 16.27
C HIS A 31 -2.23 -0.13 14.75
N LEU A 32 -1.01 -0.36 14.24
CA LEU A 32 -0.75 -0.35 12.79
C LEU A 32 -1.37 -1.59 12.11
N ARG A 33 -1.32 -2.76 12.76
CA ARG A 33 -2.02 -3.98 12.32
C ARG A 33 -3.53 -3.81 12.34
N ASP A 34 -4.10 -3.20 13.38
CA ASP A 34 -5.53 -2.91 13.46
C ASP A 34 -5.95 -1.95 12.35
N ALA A 35 -5.17 -0.89 12.11
CA ALA A 35 -5.42 0.04 11.00
C ALA A 35 -5.43 -0.68 9.64
N MET A 36 -4.45 -1.54 9.38
CA MET A 36 -4.41 -2.36 8.18
C MET A 36 -5.67 -3.23 8.04
N ALA A 37 -6.04 -3.92 9.12
CA ALA A 37 -7.15 -4.85 9.11
C ALA A 37 -8.50 -4.16 8.88
N GLU A 38 -8.75 -3.04 9.57
CA GLU A 38 -9.99 -2.28 9.40
C GLU A 38 -10.10 -1.66 8.00
N ILE A 39 -9.04 -1.03 7.51
CA ILE A 39 -9.03 -0.42 6.17
C ILE A 39 -9.27 -1.49 5.11
N ALA A 40 -8.51 -2.59 5.15
CA ALA A 40 -8.65 -3.67 4.18
C ALA A 40 -10.05 -4.28 4.23
N ARG A 41 -10.58 -4.57 5.42
CA ARG A 41 -11.91 -5.18 5.58
C ARG A 41 -13.03 -4.30 5.02
N HIS A 42 -12.99 -3.00 5.29
CA HIS A 42 -14.01 -2.09 4.78
C HIS A 42 -13.94 -1.92 3.26
N LEU A 43 -12.75 -1.88 2.68
CA LEU A 43 -12.57 -1.82 1.22
C LEU A 43 -13.06 -3.10 0.54
N LEU A 44 -12.66 -4.27 1.06
CA LEU A 44 -13.10 -5.58 0.57
C LEU A 44 -14.61 -5.76 0.67
N ALA A 45 -15.21 -5.37 1.80
CA ALA A 45 -16.66 -5.43 2.01
C ALA A 45 -17.46 -4.54 1.04
N LEU A 46 -16.81 -3.53 0.43
CA LEU A 46 -17.39 -2.66 -0.60
C LEU A 46 -17.00 -3.05 -2.02
N GLY A 47 -16.37 -4.22 -2.20
CA GLY A 47 -16.03 -4.81 -3.50
C GLY A 47 -14.69 -4.39 -4.08
N ALA A 48 -13.91 -3.55 -3.39
CA ALA A 48 -12.62 -3.11 -3.90
C ALA A 48 -11.63 -4.27 -3.97
N ARG A 49 -10.77 -4.23 -4.99
CA ARG A 49 -9.58 -5.10 -5.07
C ARG A 49 -8.41 -4.39 -4.39
N LEU A 50 -7.62 -5.11 -3.59
CA LEU A 50 -6.45 -4.52 -2.93
C LEU A 50 -5.15 -4.93 -3.62
N VAL A 51 -4.23 -3.97 -3.70
CA VAL A 51 -2.86 -4.18 -4.18
C VAL A 51 -1.90 -3.92 -3.02
N TYR A 52 -1.01 -4.87 -2.77
CA TYR A 52 0.01 -4.77 -1.73
C TYR A 52 1.38 -5.15 -2.28
N GLY A 53 2.42 -4.48 -1.78
CA GLY A 53 3.81 -4.76 -2.11
C GLY A 53 4.56 -5.11 -0.84
N GLY A 54 4.65 -6.39 -0.51
CA GLY A 54 5.26 -6.83 0.74
C GLY A 54 5.88 -8.22 0.67
N ASP A 55 6.85 -8.45 1.54
CA ASP A 55 7.47 -9.76 1.68
C ASP A 55 6.52 -10.79 2.31
N LEU A 56 6.88 -12.07 2.23
CA LEU A 56 6.12 -13.19 2.81
C LEU A 56 6.64 -13.56 4.20
N ARG A 57 7.10 -12.57 4.98
CA ARG A 57 7.63 -12.84 6.33
C ARG A 57 6.51 -13.24 7.28
N GLN A 58 6.83 -14.12 8.22
CA GLN A 58 5.90 -14.54 9.27
C GLN A 58 5.46 -13.34 10.11
N HIS A 59 4.17 -13.27 10.44
CA HIS A 59 3.52 -12.18 11.15
C HIS A 59 3.54 -10.82 10.40
N GLY A 60 3.88 -10.82 9.11
CA GLY A 60 3.85 -9.63 8.25
C GLY A 60 2.44 -9.18 7.84
N PHE A 61 2.36 -8.02 7.18
CA PHE A 61 1.08 -7.49 6.68
C PHE A 61 0.52 -8.30 5.49
N SER A 62 1.38 -8.95 4.70
CA SER A 62 0.93 -9.85 3.63
C SER A 62 0.11 -11.02 4.20
N GLU A 63 0.59 -11.65 5.27
CA GLU A 63 -0.12 -12.74 5.95
C GLU A 63 -1.45 -12.26 6.54
N LEU A 64 -1.46 -11.09 7.18
CA LEU A 64 -2.69 -10.45 7.69
C LEU A 64 -3.72 -10.22 6.58
N LEU A 65 -3.29 -9.70 5.42
CA LEU A 65 -4.16 -9.50 4.27
C LEU A 65 -4.76 -10.81 3.77
N PHE A 66 -3.93 -11.84 3.63
CA PHE A 66 -4.38 -13.16 3.19
C PHE A 66 -5.39 -13.77 4.16
N GLU A 67 -5.14 -13.65 5.46
CA GLU A 67 -6.07 -14.08 6.50
C GLU A 67 -7.42 -13.36 6.38
N LEU A 68 -7.42 -12.04 6.18
CA LEU A 68 -8.66 -11.25 6.04
C LEU A 68 -9.48 -11.72 4.84
N VAL A 69 -8.85 -11.95 3.69
CA VAL A 69 -9.56 -12.36 2.46
C VAL A 69 -10.07 -13.79 2.56
N SER A 70 -9.29 -14.70 3.15
CA SER A 70 -9.71 -16.08 3.37
C SER A 70 -11.02 -16.19 4.17
N ARG A 71 -11.25 -15.23 5.08
CA ARG A 71 -12.46 -15.13 5.92
C ARG A 71 -13.61 -14.36 5.26
N HIS A 72 -13.32 -13.58 4.22
CA HIS A 72 -14.27 -12.70 3.55
C HIS A 72 -14.65 -13.20 2.15
N ARG A 73 -14.36 -14.47 1.80
CA ARG A 73 -14.72 -15.07 0.51
C ARG A 73 -16.17 -14.73 0.21
N ARG A 74 -16.35 -13.87 -0.78
CA ARG A 74 -17.68 -13.45 -1.20
C ARG A 74 -18.41 -14.71 -1.68
N ASP A 75 -19.60 -14.98 -1.13
CA ASP A 75 -20.57 -15.92 -1.70
C ASP A 75 -21.17 -15.36 -3.02
N SER A 76 -20.35 -14.67 -3.82
CA SER A 76 -20.77 -14.00 -5.04
C SER A 76 -20.99 -15.05 -6.12
N ALA A 77 -22.26 -15.19 -6.49
CA ALA A 77 -22.75 -16.08 -7.50
C ALA A 77 -21.94 -16.03 -8.82
N GLU A 78 -21.46 -17.20 -9.21
CA GLU A 78 -21.32 -17.72 -10.57
C GLU A 78 -20.50 -16.98 -11.66
N ASN A 79 -19.90 -15.79 -11.51
CA ASN A 79 -19.21 -15.20 -12.68
C ASN A 79 -18.02 -14.25 -12.49
N ASP A 80 -17.41 -14.13 -11.32
CA ASP A 80 -16.18 -13.31 -11.20
C ASP A 80 -15.06 -14.01 -10.43
N TYR A 81 -14.18 -14.71 -11.15
CA TYR A 81 -13.02 -15.45 -10.63
C TYR A 81 -11.79 -14.54 -10.37
N HIS A 82 -12.00 -13.26 -10.06
CA HIS A 82 -10.89 -12.34 -9.82
C HIS A 82 -10.47 -12.34 -8.34
N ALA A 83 -9.17 -12.47 -8.07
CA ALA A 83 -8.64 -12.41 -6.71
C ALA A 83 -8.86 -11.01 -6.11
N ASP A 84 -9.39 -11.00 -4.88
CA ASP A 84 -9.70 -9.78 -4.12
C ASP A 84 -8.44 -9.03 -3.69
N VAL A 85 -7.31 -9.75 -3.58
CA VAL A 85 -6.01 -9.18 -3.22
C VAL A 85 -4.93 -9.66 -4.17
N MET A 86 -4.10 -8.71 -4.64
CA MET A 86 -2.88 -8.97 -5.40
C MET A 86 -1.68 -8.56 -4.55
N ASN A 87 -0.85 -9.52 -4.15
CA ASN A 87 0.42 -9.24 -3.47
C ASN A 87 1.58 -9.33 -4.47
N PHE A 88 2.23 -8.20 -4.73
CA PHE A 88 3.37 -8.10 -5.62
C PHE A 88 4.67 -8.40 -4.86
N LEU A 89 5.48 -9.28 -5.43
CA LEU A 89 6.82 -9.57 -4.95
C LEU A 89 7.84 -9.05 -5.97
N ALA A 90 8.67 -8.10 -5.54
CA ALA A 90 9.84 -7.69 -6.30
C ALA A 90 10.80 -8.87 -6.51
N TRP A 91 11.49 -8.91 -7.64
CA TRP A 91 12.52 -9.92 -7.95
C TRP A 91 13.46 -10.24 -6.77
N PRO A 92 14.14 -9.25 -6.16
CA PRO A 92 15.08 -9.50 -5.06
C PRO A 92 14.41 -10.09 -3.80
N VAL A 93 13.10 -9.91 -3.62
CA VAL A 93 12.35 -10.48 -2.51
C VAL A 93 12.02 -11.95 -2.77
N HIS A 94 11.41 -12.24 -3.92
CA HIS A 94 11.00 -13.61 -4.20
C HIS A 94 12.18 -14.51 -4.55
N ILE A 95 13.25 -14.04 -5.19
CA ILE A 95 14.37 -14.90 -5.61
C ILE A 95 15.13 -15.50 -4.41
N LEU A 96 15.02 -14.86 -3.24
CA LEU A 96 15.53 -15.40 -1.98
C LEU A 96 14.66 -16.51 -1.38
N GLN A 97 13.42 -16.70 -1.86
CA GLN A 97 12.52 -17.72 -1.33
C GLN A 97 12.80 -19.10 -1.97
N PRO A 98 12.83 -20.19 -1.19
CA PRO A 98 12.85 -21.54 -1.75
C PRO A 98 11.60 -21.80 -2.60
N ALA A 99 11.75 -22.46 -3.75
CA ALA A 99 10.63 -22.79 -4.63
C ALA A 99 9.52 -23.61 -3.92
N PRO A 100 9.81 -24.61 -3.07
CA PRO A 100 8.76 -25.34 -2.35
C PRO A 100 7.95 -24.46 -1.39
N SER A 101 8.61 -23.54 -0.68
CA SER A 101 7.95 -22.61 0.25
C SER A 101 7.05 -21.64 -0.51
N LEU A 102 7.54 -21.07 -1.62
CA LEU A 102 6.76 -20.18 -2.47
C LEU A 102 5.54 -20.90 -3.06
N LYS A 103 5.70 -22.16 -3.51
CA LYS A 103 4.60 -22.98 -4.00
C LYS A 103 3.55 -23.23 -2.93
N SER A 104 3.95 -23.60 -1.71
CA SER A 104 3.03 -23.79 -0.59
C SER A 104 2.21 -22.53 -0.35
N THR A 105 2.86 -21.36 -0.30
CA THR A 105 2.14 -20.09 -0.12
C THR A 105 1.15 -19.83 -1.25
N VAL A 106 1.48 -20.12 -2.51
CA VAL A 106 0.51 -19.94 -3.61
C VAL A 106 -0.68 -20.89 -3.46
N ASP A 107 -0.42 -22.16 -3.16
CA ASP A 107 -1.47 -23.17 -3.01
C ASP A 107 -2.42 -22.81 -1.84
N ASP A 108 -1.87 -22.29 -0.72
CA ASP A 108 -2.65 -21.83 0.44
C ASP A 108 -3.55 -20.62 0.13
N LEU A 109 -3.23 -19.85 -0.91
CA LEU A 109 -3.96 -18.64 -1.31
C LEU A 109 -4.98 -18.87 -2.43
N GLU A 110 -5.06 -20.08 -2.99
CA GLU A 110 -5.87 -20.39 -4.16
C GLU A 110 -7.34 -19.96 -4.00
N GLY A 111 -7.79 -19.09 -4.91
CA GLY A 111 -9.16 -18.55 -4.92
C GLY A 111 -9.46 -17.50 -3.84
N SER A 112 -8.42 -16.93 -3.21
CA SER A 112 -8.55 -15.80 -2.27
C SER A 112 -7.62 -14.64 -2.65
N ALA A 113 -6.32 -14.90 -2.82
CA ALA A 113 -5.33 -13.90 -3.19
C ALA A 113 -4.45 -14.38 -4.33
N GLU A 114 -3.91 -13.42 -5.09
CA GLU A 114 -2.96 -13.67 -6.15
C GLU A 114 -1.57 -13.21 -5.72
N LEU A 115 -0.58 -14.10 -5.87
CA LEU A 115 0.82 -13.74 -5.68
C LEU A 115 1.46 -13.44 -7.04
N VAL A 116 1.94 -12.21 -7.22
CA VAL A 116 2.53 -11.74 -8.49
C VAL A 116 4.04 -11.56 -8.33
N CYS A 117 4.81 -12.50 -8.87
CA CYS A 117 6.27 -12.38 -8.94
C CYS A 117 6.67 -11.50 -10.12
N LEU A 118 7.59 -10.55 -9.90
CA LEU A 118 8.07 -9.63 -10.93
C LEU A 118 9.55 -9.85 -11.23
N GLN A 119 9.93 -9.64 -12.50
CA GLN A 119 11.32 -9.51 -12.91
C GLN A 119 11.90 -8.14 -12.51
N LEU A 120 13.21 -7.95 -12.68
CA LEU A 120 13.90 -6.69 -12.35
C LEU A 120 13.37 -5.48 -13.14
N ASP A 121 12.81 -5.71 -14.33
CA ASP A 121 12.19 -4.67 -15.17
C ASP A 121 10.73 -4.39 -14.81
N GLY A 122 10.16 -5.11 -13.84
CA GLY A 122 8.77 -4.96 -13.39
C GLY A 122 7.75 -5.77 -14.21
N THR A 123 8.20 -6.54 -15.20
CA THR A 123 7.33 -7.48 -15.92
C THR A 123 7.00 -8.69 -15.05
N ARG A 124 5.81 -9.28 -15.27
CA ARG A 124 5.37 -10.46 -14.52
C ARG A 124 6.22 -11.68 -14.90
N LEU A 125 6.77 -12.36 -13.90
CA LEU A 125 7.41 -13.66 -14.02
C LEU A 125 6.36 -14.75 -13.75
N PRO A 126 6.00 -15.60 -14.74
CA PRO A 126 5.09 -16.72 -14.52
C PRO A 126 5.56 -17.63 -13.38
N LEU A 127 4.62 -18.17 -12.60
CA LEU A 127 4.97 -18.94 -11.40
C LEU A 127 5.73 -20.22 -11.76
N ASP A 128 5.36 -20.91 -12.84
CA ASP A 128 6.06 -22.12 -13.28
C ASP A 128 7.52 -21.83 -13.67
N GLU A 129 7.78 -20.68 -14.31
CA GLU A 129 9.13 -20.19 -14.57
C GLU A 129 9.85 -19.85 -13.27
N ARG A 130 9.21 -19.10 -12.38
CA ARG A 130 9.76 -18.76 -11.07
C ARG A 130 10.17 -20.00 -10.29
N LEU A 131 9.34 -21.05 -10.24
CA LEU A 131 9.60 -22.27 -9.48
C LEU A 131 10.78 -23.09 -10.03
N ARG A 132 11.20 -22.86 -11.28
CA ARG A 132 12.41 -23.46 -11.88
C ARG A 132 13.71 -22.72 -11.53
N LEU A 133 13.63 -21.51 -10.98
CA LEU A 133 14.80 -20.71 -10.61
C LEU A 133 15.36 -21.13 -9.25
N ALA A 134 16.69 -21.30 -9.19
CA ALA A 134 17.42 -21.43 -7.95
C ALA A 134 17.45 -20.09 -7.18
N GLN A 135 17.63 -20.17 -5.87
CA GLN A 135 17.84 -18.99 -5.05
C GLN A 135 19.12 -18.27 -5.45
N GLN A 136 19.08 -16.94 -5.48
CA GLN A 136 20.21 -16.10 -5.79
C GLN A 136 20.28 -14.97 -4.78
N GLN A 137 21.48 -14.52 -4.45
CA GLN A 137 21.68 -13.35 -3.60
C GLN A 137 21.66 -12.09 -4.47
N PRO A 138 20.64 -11.23 -4.35
CA PRO A 138 20.58 -10.00 -5.13
C PRO A 138 21.65 -9.00 -4.67
N THR A 139 22.22 -8.29 -5.62
CA THR A 139 23.06 -7.12 -5.41
C THR A 139 22.24 -5.93 -4.87
N GLU A 140 22.92 -4.92 -4.33
CA GLU A 140 22.24 -3.69 -3.87
C GLU A 140 21.51 -2.95 -5.00
N ALA A 141 22.07 -2.97 -6.22
CA ALA A 141 21.44 -2.40 -7.40
C ALA A 141 20.14 -3.15 -7.75
N GLU A 142 20.17 -4.48 -7.78
CA GLU A 142 18.97 -5.30 -8.02
C GLU A 142 17.90 -5.13 -6.93
N TRP A 143 18.32 -4.88 -5.68
CA TRP A 143 17.40 -4.50 -4.61
C TRP A 143 16.70 -3.17 -4.90
N SER A 144 17.46 -2.14 -5.28
CA SER A 144 16.90 -0.83 -5.60
C SER A 144 15.99 -0.91 -6.83
N ASP A 145 16.51 -1.43 -7.94
CA ASP A 145 15.81 -1.49 -9.22
C ASP A 145 14.55 -2.35 -9.15
N GLY A 146 14.65 -3.54 -8.53
CA GLY A 146 13.51 -4.44 -8.38
C GLY A 146 12.39 -3.87 -7.50
N LEU A 147 12.73 -3.17 -6.40
CA LEU A 147 11.72 -2.52 -5.55
C LEU A 147 11.07 -1.34 -6.26
N THR A 148 11.84 -0.50 -6.95
CA THR A 148 11.30 0.61 -7.77
C THR A 148 10.41 0.08 -8.90
N ALA A 149 10.83 -0.98 -9.60
CA ALA A 149 10.05 -1.60 -10.67
C ALA A 149 8.71 -2.13 -10.14
N MET A 150 8.71 -2.82 -9.00
CA MET A 150 7.49 -3.28 -8.34
C MET A 150 6.53 -2.13 -8.02
N ARG A 151 7.03 -1.03 -7.44
CA ARG A 151 6.20 0.14 -7.10
C ARG A 151 5.57 0.78 -8.35
N ARG A 152 6.31 0.84 -9.46
CA ARG A 152 5.79 1.31 -10.76
C ARG A 152 4.70 0.38 -11.30
N THR A 153 4.90 -0.94 -11.22
CA THR A 153 3.89 -1.91 -11.63
C THR A 153 2.62 -1.78 -10.79
N MET A 154 2.75 -1.64 -9.46
CA MET A 154 1.61 -1.39 -8.57
C MET A 154 0.88 -0.09 -8.90
N LEU A 155 1.62 1.00 -9.15
CA LEU A 155 1.04 2.28 -9.56
C LEU A 155 0.19 2.14 -10.82
N ALA A 156 0.69 1.39 -11.82
CA ALA A 156 0.04 1.24 -13.12
C ALA A 156 -1.27 0.45 -13.06
N VAL A 157 -1.50 -0.34 -12.01
CA VAL A 157 -2.71 -1.17 -11.86
C VAL A 157 -3.68 -0.66 -10.81
N SER A 158 -3.28 0.29 -9.97
CA SER A 158 -4.14 0.85 -8.91
C SER A 158 -4.79 2.16 -9.33
N ASP A 159 -6.03 2.37 -8.91
CA ASP A 159 -6.79 3.60 -9.11
C ASP A 159 -6.52 4.64 -8.01
N ALA A 160 -6.16 4.18 -6.80
CA ALA A 160 -5.86 5.05 -5.67
C ALA A 160 -4.85 4.38 -4.73
N ARG A 161 -4.21 5.20 -3.87
CA ARG A 161 -3.26 4.72 -2.86
C ARG A 161 -3.54 5.29 -1.48
N ILE A 162 -3.50 4.43 -0.48
CA ILE A 162 -3.55 4.78 0.94
C ILE A 162 -2.17 4.54 1.53
N VAL A 163 -1.63 5.52 2.25
CA VAL A 163 -0.30 5.42 2.88
C VAL A 163 -0.38 5.76 4.36
N LEU A 164 0.29 4.96 5.19
CA LEU A 164 0.37 5.16 6.63
C LEU A 164 1.70 4.66 7.21
N GLY A 165 2.24 5.42 8.17
CA GLY A 165 3.53 5.14 8.80
C GLY A 165 4.71 5.36 7.84
N GLY A 166 5.68 4.45 7.88
CA GLY A 166 6.84 4.47 7.00
C GLY A 166 8.15 4.77 7.72
N ARG A 167 9.13 3.88 7.53
CA ARG A 167 10.48 4.07 8.06
C ARG A 167 11.15 5.29 7.43
N VAL A 168 11.91 6.03 8.21
CA VAL A 168 12.75 7.15 7.74
C VAL A 168 14.24 6.82 7.75
N ASP A 169 14.61 5.64 8.25
CA ASP A 169 15.96 5.09 8.24
C ASP A 169 15.97 3.60 7.89
N LYS A 170 17.17 3.03 7.69
CA LYS A 170 17.39 1.57 7.48
C LYS A 170 16.45 0.94 6.43
N TYR A 171 16.14 1.70 5.37
CA TYR A 171 15.37 1.25 4.22
C TYR A 171 16.30 0.81 3.09
N LYS A 172 15.74 0.07 2.12
CA LYS A 172 16.42 -0.30 0.88
C LYS A 172 15.89 0.54 -0.28
N GLY A 173 16.78 0.97 -1.17
CA GLY A 173 16.47 1.84 -2.30
C GLY A 173 16.96 3.27 -2.10
N SER A 174 16.57 4.17 -3.01
CA SER A 174 17.02 5.57 -3.06
C SER A 174 16.33 6.50 -2.06
N MET A 175 15.18 6.08 -1.52
CA MET A 175 14.40 6.80 -0.50
C MET A 175 13.49 5.81 0.25
N PRO A 176 12.82 6.20 1.35
CA PRO A 176 11.82 5.36 2.00
C PRO A 176 10.79 4.83 1.02
N GLY A 177 10.45 3.54 1.12
CA GLY A 177 9.56 2.91 0.14
C GLY A 177 8.19 3.56 0.04
N ILE A 178 7.57 3.89 1.18
CA ILE A 178 6.29 4.61 1.21
C ILE A 178 6.42 6.01 0.60
N ALA A 179 7.55 6.70 0.82
CA ALA A 179 7.78 8.00 0.20
C ALA A 179 7.92 7.87 -1.33
N GLU A 180 8.63 6.87 -1.83
CA GLU A 180 8.75 6.63 -3.27
C GLU A 180 7.38 6.37 -3.91
N GLU A 181 6.55 5.55 -3.26
CA GLU A 181 5.19 5.25 -3.69
C GLU A 181 4.27 6.48 -3.68
N ALA A 182 4.35 7.30 -2.63
CA ALA A 182 3.60 8.55 -2.53
C ALA A 182 4.05 9.55 -3.60
N LEU A 183 5.36 9.69 -3.83
CA LEU A 183 5.91 10.58 -4.85
C LEU A 183 5.45 10.17 -6.26
N MET A 184 5.49 8.87 -6.58
CA MET A 184 4.97 8.33 -7.83
C MET A 184 3.47 8.60 -8.01
N SER A 185 2.69 8.48 -6.93
CA SER A 185 1.24 8.75 -6.95
C SER A 185 0.96 10.24 -7.22
N LEU A 186 1.66 11.14 -6.54
CA LEU A 186 1.57 12.59 -6.77
C LEU A 186 1.97 12.99 -8.19
N GLN A 187 3.05 12.41 -8.72
CA GLN A 187 3.54 12.70 -10.07
C GLN A 187 2.58 12.22 -11.17
N SER A 188 1.87 11.11 -10.94
CA SER A 188 0.88 10.56 -11.87
C SER A 188 -0.53 11.13 -11.69
N GLY A 189 -0.74 11.93 -10.63
CA GLY A 189 -2.05 12.44 -10.25
C GLY A 189 -3.00 11.37 -9.68
N GLN A 190 -2.48 10.21 -9.28
CA GLN A 190 -3.26 9.15 -8.63
C GLN A 190 -3.81 9.65 -7.28
N PRO A 191 -5.12 9.49 -7.01
CA PRO A 191 -5.72 9.74 -5.71
C PRO A 191 -4.89 9.16 -4.56
N LEU A 192 -4.42 10.04 -3.66
CA LEU A 192 -3.51 9.69 -2.57
C LEU A 192 -4.11 10.08 -1.21
N TYR A 193 -4.22 9.11 -0.31
CA TYR A 193 -4.71 9.28 1.06
C TYR A 193 -3.55 9.17 2.04
N LEU A 194 -3.18 10.28 2.69
CA LEU A 194 -2.06 10.35 3.64
C LEU A 194 -2.53 10.25 5.09
N MET A 195 -2.19 9.17 5.79
CA MET A 195 -2.47 9.00 7.22
C MET A 195 -1.22 9.28 8.07
N GLY A 196 -0.90 10.57 8.23
CA GLY A 196 0.26 11.03 9.00
C GLY A 196 0.16 10.84 10.52
N GLY A 197 -1.00 10.45 11.05
CA GLY A 197 -1.21 10.18 12.48
C GLY A 197 -0.38 9.00 13.01
N PHE A 198 0.12 8.14 12.13
CA PHE A 198 1.03 7.03 12.45
C PHE A 198 2.51 7.41 12.38
N GLY A 199 2.84 8.68 12.13
CA GLY A 199 4.22 9.16 12.04
C GLY A 199 4.94 8.72 10.76
N GLY A 200 6.27 8.76 10.80
CA GLY A 200 7.15 8.27 9.76
C GLY A 200 7.22 9.18 8.54
N CYS A 201 7.69 8.63 7.41
CA CYS A 201 7.81 9.41 6.19
C CYS A 201 6.44 9.91 5.69
N THR A 202 5.32 9.23 6.02
CA THR A 202 3.98 9.75 5.71
C THR A 202 3.71 11.06 6.44
N ARG A 203 4.03 11.16 7.73
CA ARG A 203 3.92 12.42 8.48
C ARG A 203 4.80 13.50 7.87
N ASP A 204 6.05 13.17 7.57
CA ASP A 204 6.99 14.12 6.95
C ASP A 204 6.47 14.69 5.62
N ILE A 205 5.84 13.86 4.79
CA ILE A 205 5.20 14.28 3.54
C ILE A 205 4.04 15.25 3.82
N THR A 206 3.17 14.93 4.78
CA THR A 206 2.05 15.82 5.15
C THR A 206 2.52 17.19 5.63
N GLU A 207 3.65 17.25 6.33
CA GLU A 207 4.27 18.52 6.73
C GLU A 207 4.84 19.28 5.54
N THR A 208 5.59 18.58 4.67
CA THR A 208 6.26 19.19 3.52
C THR A 208 5.28 19.77 2.48
N ILE A 209 4.13 19.13 2.25
CA ILE A 209 3.10 19.66 1.32
C ILE A 209 2.19 20.72 1.96
N GLY A 210 2.46 21.11 3.21
CA GLY A 210 1.70 22.13 3.94
C GLY A 210 0.34 21.68 4.46
N LEU A 211 0.11 20.37 4.62
CA LEU A 211 -1.16 19.85 5.11
C LEU A 211 -1.26 20.01 6.64
N VAL A 212 -0.20 19.66 7.36
CA VAL A 212 -0.13 19.77 8.82
C VAL A 212 1.07 20.60 9.26
N GLN A 213 1.02 21.14 10.48
CA GLN A 213 2.16 21.86 11.04
C GLN A 213 3.31 20.89 11.35
N PRO A 214 4.56 21.27 11.05
CA PRO A 214 5.73 20.50 11.42
C PRO A 214 5.83 20.28 12.93
N TRP A 215 6.38 19.14 13.35
CA TRP A 215 6.78 18.96 14.73
C TRP A 215 7.85 19.97 15.16
N ALA A 216 7.85 20.33 16.45
CA ALA A 216 8.81 21.28 17.01
C ALA A 216 10.27 20.78 16.88
N THR A 217 10.46 19.46 16.89
CA THR A 217 11.72 18.79 16.57
C THR A 217 11.56 18.03 15.27
N SER A 218 12.12 18.57 14.18
CA SER A 218 12.14 17.90 12.87
C SER A 218 12.93 16.60 12.95
N HIS A 219 12.43 15.54 12.31
CA HIS A 219 13.21 14.33 12.05
C HIS A 219 14.38 14.64 11.11
N ALA A 220 15.38 13.75 11.13
CA ALA A 220 16.48 13.78 10.18
C ALA A 220 15.91 13.73 8.74
N ALA A 221 16.34 14.64 7.88
CA ALA A 221 15.90 14.67 6.49
C ALA A 221 16.38 13.39 5.77
N TRP A 222 15.45 12.53 5.38
CA TRP A 222 15.72 11.39 4.51
C TRP A 222 15.83 11.84 3.05
N GLN A 223 16.60 11.09 2.27
CA GLN A 223 16.84 11.37 0.85
C GLN A 223 15.52 11.39 0.07
N GLY A 224 15.29 12.46 -0.68
CA GLY A 224 14.06 12.63 -1.48
C GLY A 224 12.95 13.43 -0.81
N ARG A 225 13.06 13.82 0.47
CA ARG A 225 12.00 14.61 1.14
C ARG A 225 11.72 15.95 0.43
N ALA A 226 12.75 16.64 -0.04
CA ALA A 226 12.60 17.91 -0.74
C ALA A 226 11.82 17.78 -2.08
N GLU A 227 11.75 16.57 -2.66
CA GLU A 227 10.99 16.33 -3.90
C GLU A 227 9.48 16.58 -3.72
N PHE A 228 9.01 16.60 -2.48
CA PHE A 228 7.62 16.88 -2.13
C PHE A 228 7.29 18.38 -2.05
N GLU A 229 8.28 19.26 -1.94
CA GLU A 229 8.08 20.72 -1.80
C GLU A 229 7.40 21.36 -3.03
N ARG A 230 7.46 20.68 -4.19
CA ARG A 230 6.80 21.12 -5.41
C ARG A 230 5.29 20.83 -5.43
N PHE A 231 4.79 20.04 -4.47
CA PHE A 231 3.39 19.65 -4.39
C PHE A 231 2.67 20.42 -3.28
N SER A 232 1.35 20.50 -3.39
CA SER A 232 0.47 21.05 -2.38
C SER A 232 -0.66 20.08 -2.10
N VAL A 233 -1.50 20.38 -1.10
CA VAL A 233 -2.70 19.60 -0.77
C VAL A 233 -3.61 19.34 -1.99
N ALA A 234 -3.65 20.26 -2.95
CA ALA A 234 -4.44 20.11 -4.17
C ALA A 234 -3.98 18.96 -5.07
N ALA A 235 -2.73 18.50 -4.95
CA ALA A 235 -2.18 17.40 -5.74
C ALA A 235 -2.64 16.01 -5.25
N LEU A 236 -3.35 15.92 -4.12
CA LEU A 236 -3.79 14.64 -3.56
C LEU A 236 -4.90 13.97 -4.39
N ASN A 237 -5.68 14.73 -5.17
CA ASN A 237 -6.71 14.23 -6.10
C ASN A 237 -7.70 13.20 -5.50
N ASN A 238 -7.91 13.24 -4.19
CA ASN A 238 -8.54 12.14 -3.44
C ASN A 238 -10.01 12.39 -3.07
N GLY A 239 -10.62 13.44 -3.63
CA GLY A 239 -12.03 13.81 -3.41
C GLY A 239 -12.34 14.41 -2.03
N LEU A 240 -11.33 14.61 -1.17
CA LEU A 240 -11.50 15.23 0.15
C LEU A 240 -11.26 16.74 0.10
N SER A 241 -11.94 17.49 0.97
CA SER A 241 -11.63 18.90 1.21
C SER A 241 -10.25 19.05 1.87
N VAL A 242 -9.74 20.28 1.96
CA VAL A 242 -8.49 20.55 2.67
C VAL A 242 -8.62 20.16 4.14
N GLU A 243 -9.74 20.51 4.79
CA GLU A 243 -10.02 20.20 6.19
C GLU A 243 -10.16 18.69 6.42
N GLU A 244 -10.81 17.98 5.49
CA GLU A 244 -10.92 16.52 5.55
C GLU A 244 -9.55 15.84 5.40
N ASN A 245 -8.71 16.33 4.49
CA ASN A 245 -7.32 15.86 4.36
C ASN A 245 -6.50 16.16 5.63
N GLN A 246 -6.69 17.31 6.25
CA GLN A 246 -6.02 17.65 7.51
C GLN A 246 -6.43 16.69 8.64
N MET A 247 -7.72 16.40 8.76
CA MET A 247 -8.22 15.42 9.74
C MET A 247 -7.63 14.02 9.50
N LEU A 248 -7.61 13.57 8.24
CA LEU A 248 -7.02 12.27 7.88
C LEU A 248 -5.51 12.22 8.19
N ALA A 249 -4.79 13.29 7.90
CA ALA A 249 -3.36 13.39 8.13
C ALA A 249 -2.98 13.43 9.61
N MET A 250 -3.87 13.88 10.49
CA MET A 250 -3.60 13.99 11.92
C MET A 250 -4.12 12.82 12.75
N THR A 251 -5.15 12.11 12.28
CA THR A 251 -5.81 11.08 13.09
C THR A 251 -5.03 9.77 13.14
N PRO A 252 -4.75 9.23 14.34
CA PRO A 252 -4.42 7.81 14.49
C PRO A 252 -5.68 6.94 14.64
N HIS A 253 -6.87 7.55 14.77
CA HIS A 253 -8.13 6.84 14.94
C HIS A 253 -8.60 6.25 13.62
N VAL A 254 -8.62 4.92 13.57
CA VAL A 254 -8.87 4.12 12.38
C VAL A 254 -10.29 4.33 11.83
N ASP A 255 -11.32 4.40 12.68
CA ASP A 255 -12.71 4.60 12.25
C ASP A 255 -12.89 5.92 11.48
N LEU A 256 -12.27 7.00 11.98
CA LEU A 256 -12.29 8.30 11.31
C LEU A 256 -11.56 8.23 9.97
N ALA A 257 -10.40 7.56 9.94
CA ALA A 257 -9.61 7.40 8.72
C ALA A 257 -10.38 6.62 7.65
N VAL A 258 -10.97 5.48 8.00
CA VAL A 258 -11.81 4.67 7.10
C VAL A 258 -12.96 5.52 6.54
N MET A 259 -13.69 6.23 7.40
CA MET A 259 -14.81 7.07 6.97
C MET A 259 -14.38 8.13 5.95
N LEU A 260 -13.25 8.81 6.18
CA LEU A 260 -12.70 9.80 5.26
C LEU A 260 -12.20 9.17 3.96
N ILE A 261 -11.45 8.06 4.04
CA ILE A 261 -10.96 7.34 2.86
C ILE A 261 -12.12 6.92 1.96
N LEU A 262 -13.14 6.25 2.52
CA LEU A 262 -14.31 5.81 1.77
C LEU A 262 -15.08 6.98 1.16
N ARG A 263 -15.25 8.08 1.90
CA ARG A 263 -15.87 9.30 1.39
C ARG A 263 -15.12 9.87 0.19
N GLY A 264 -13.80 9.92 0.26
CA GLY A 264 -12.96 10.38 -0.83
C GLY A 264 -13.08 9.48 -2.05
N LEU A 265 -12.93 8.16 -1.87
CA LEU A 265 -13.03 7.18 -2.94
C LEU A 265 -14.39 7.26 -3.64
N MET A 266 -15.48 7.35 -2.87
CA MET A 266 -16.83 7.50 -3.43
C MET A 266 -17.03 8.80 -4.21
N ARG A 267 -16.32 9.88 -3.88
CA ARG A 267 -16.40 11.14 -4.63
C ARG A 267 -15.58 11.09 -5.91
N VAL A 268 -14.45 10.41 -5.89
CA VAL A 268 -13.61 10.18 -7.08
C VAL A 268 -14.28 9.21 -8.05
N ALA A 269 -14.90 8.14 -7.55
CA ALA A 269 -15.53 7.11 -8.36
C ALA A 269 -16.86 7.54 -9.00
N ARG A 270 -17.48 8.65 -8.55
CA ARG A 270 -18.70 9.16 -9.19
C ARG A 270 -18.34 9.81 -10.52
N PRO A 271 -18.99 9.43 -11.65
CA PRO A 271 -18.83 10.17 -12.88
C PRO A 271 -19.28 11.62 -12.63
N THR A 272 -18.41 12.57 -12.96
CA THR A 272 -18.79 13.97 -13.10
C THR A 272 -19.87 14.05 -14.18
N ASN A 273 -21.12 14.27 -13.75
CA ASN A 273 -22.22 14.66 -14.62
C ASN A 273 -21.97 16.03 -15.25
#